data_AF-A0A1Q9Q4V0-F1
#
_entry.id   AF-A0A1Q9Q4V0-F1
#
_cell.length_a   1.000
_cell.length_b   1.000
_cell.length_c   1.000
_cell.angle_alpha   90.00
_cell.angle_beta   90.00
_cell.angle_gamma   90.00
#
_symmetry.space_group_name_H-M   'P 1'
#
loop_
_entity.id
_entity.type
_entity.pdbx_description
1 polymer ?
#
loop_
_entity_poly.entity_id
_entity_poly.type
_entity_poly.pdbx_seq_one_letter_code
_entity_poly.pdbx_strand_id
1 'polypeptide(L)'
;MKMFMMKAICIAALMFISVLAGMQLANDGIHKMKGYDDPNFQRAVALNDNGEQITATFLGNDLSSHDLDEKKKKLEEMNAYNVFSSLGKNISEGVSSLSGHLIKLITE
;
A
#
# COMPACT_ATOMS: atom_id res chain seq x y z
N MET A 1 4.56 -8.59 -37.46
CA MET A 1 3.62 -7.65 -36.81
C MET A 1 2.45 -8.34 -36.08
N LYS A 2 1.70 -9.27 -36.68
CA LYS A 2 0.54 -9.93 -36.02
C LYS A 2 0.89 -10.68 -34.72
N MET A 3 2.03 -11.37 -34.68
CA MET A 3 2.49 -12.08 -33.48
C MET A 3 2.92 -11.14 -32.34
N PHE A 4 3.43 -9.94 -32.67
CA PHE A 4 3.73 -8.91 -31.68
C PHE A 4 2.44 -8.33 -31.07
N MET A 5 1.43 -8.07 -31.91
CA MET A 5 0.12 -7.58 -31.46
C MET A 5 -0.58 -8.60 -30.55
N MET A 6 -0.49 -9.89 -30.88
CA MET A 6 -1.01 -10.97 -30.02
C MET A 6 -0.30 -11.01 -28.67
N LYS A 7 1.03 -10.92 -28.64
CA LYS A 7 1.82 -10.85 -27.39
C LYS A 7 1.45 -9.64 -26.55
N ALA A 8 1.30 -8.47 -27.17
CA ALA A 8 0.92 -7.24 -26.49
C ALA A 8 -0.48 -7.33 -25.87
N ILE A 9 -1.45 -7.89 -26.60
CA ILE A 9 -2.80 -8.13 -26.09
C ILE A 9 -2.78 -9.13 -24.93
N CYS A 10 -2.00 -10.21 -25.02
CA CYS A 10 -1.84 -11.16 -23.93
C CYS A 10 -1.25 -10.52 -22.67
N ILE A 11 -0.21 -9.69 -22.80
CA ILE A 11 0.39 -8.96 -21.67
C ILE A 11 -0.62 -7.97 -21.08
N ALA A 12 -1.35 -7.23 -21.91
CA ALA A 12 -2.39 -6.31 -21.47
C ALA A 12 -3.51 -7.05 -20.71
N ALA A 13 -3.93 -8.22 -21.19
CA ALA A 13 -4.92 -9.06 -20.51
C ALA A 13 -4.41 -9.56 -19.16
N LEU A 14 -3.16 -10.02 -19.08
CA LEU A 14 -2.54 -10.44 -17.81
C LEU A 14 -2.49 -9.30 -16.80
N MET A 15 -2.08 -8.10 -17.24
CA MET A 15 -2.07 -6.90 -16.40
C MET A 15 -3.47 -6.55 -15.90
N PHE A 16 -4.48 -6.63 -16.78
CA PHE A 16 -5.87 -6.37 -16.42
C PHE A 16 -6.39 -7.34 -15.36
N ILE A 17 -6.12 -8.64 -15.50
CA ILE A 17 -6.48 -9.65 -14.50
C ILE A 17 -5.78 -9.37 -13.17
N SER A 18 -4.51 -8.99 -13.20
CA SER A 18 -3.73 -8.68 -12.00
C SER A 18 -4.30 -7.50 -11.22
N VAL A 19 -4.77 -6.47 -11.93
CA VAL A 19 -5.44 -5.31 -11.32
C VAL A 19 -6.77 -5.71 -10.69
N LEU A 20 -7.60 -6.47 -11.39
CA LEU A 20 -8.88 -6.93 -10.86
C LEU A 20 -8.71 -7.82 -9.61
N ALA A 21 -7.73 -8.73 -9.64
CA ALA A 21 -7.38 -9.56 -8.49
C ALA A 21 -6.88 -8.70 -7.31
N GLY A 22 -6.05 -7.69 -7.57
CA GLY A 22 -5.58 -6.74 -6.57
C GLY A 22 -6.72 -5.94 -5.93
N MET A 23 -7.71 -5.52 -6.72
CA MET A 23 -8.91 -4.84 -6.21
C MET A 23 -9.74 -5.74 -5.28
N GLN A 24 -9.92 -7.01 -5.64
CA GLN A 24 -10.63 -7.98 -4.78
C GLN A 24 -9.87 -8.22 -3.46
N LEU A 25 -8.56 -8.47 -3.54
CA LEU A 25 -7.73 -8.68 -2.35
C LEU A 25 -7.74 -7.46 -1.43
N ALA A 26 -7.70 -6.25 -1.98
CA ALA A 26 -7.80 -5.01 -1.22
C ALA A 26 -9.18 -4.85 -0.57
N ASN A 27 -10.27 -5.14 -1.31
CA ASN A 27 -11.63 -5.10 -0.77
C ASN A 27 -11.80 -6.05 0.42
N ASP A 28 -11.34 -7.30 0.27
CA ASP A 28 -11.43 -8.31 1.32
C ASP A 28 -10.53 -7.95 2.51
N GLY A 29 -9.35 -7.40 2.24
CA GLY A 29 -8.46 -6.84 3.27
C GLY A 29 -9.12 -5.72 4.07
N ILE A 30 -9.80 -4.79 3.41
CA ILE A 30 -10.55 -3.71 4.06
C ILE A 30 -11.74 -4.26 4.85
N HIS A 31 -12.46 -5.24 4.32
CA HIS A 31 -13.58 -5.87 5.00
C HIS A 31 -13.14 -6.56 6.30
N LYS A 32 -12.03 -7.32 6.23
CA LYS A 32 -11.40 -7.99 7.37
C LYS A 32 -10.84 -7.01 8.39
N MET A 33 -10.22 -5.91 7.96
CA MET A 33 -9.69 -4.87 8.85
C MET A 33 -10.78 -4.07 9.55
N LYS A 34 -11.94 -3.89 8.91
CA LYS A 34 -13.09 -3.25 9.54
C LYS A 34 -13.77 -4.15 10.56
N GLY A 35 -13.60 -5.47 10.44
CA GLY A 35 -14.02 -6.48 11.41
C GLY A 35 -15.46 -6.97 11.24
N TYR A 36 -16.10 -6.76 10.07
CA TYR A 36 -17.56 -6.90 9.88
C TYR A 36 -18.12 -8.30 10.21
N ASP A 37 -17.26 -9.32 10.28
CA ASP A 37 -17.60 -10.70 10.65
C ASP A 37 -17.47 -10.99 12.16
N ASP A 38 -17.07 -10.02 12.99
CA ASP A 38 -16.99 -10.19 14.44
C ASP A 38 -18.36 -9.97 15.10
N PRO A 39 -18.94 -10.95 15.81
CA PRO A 39 -20.19 -10.78 16.55
C PRO A 39 -20.08 -9.75 17.69
N ASN A 40 -18.85 -9.38 18.09
CA ASN A 40 -18.54 -8.25 18.96
C ASN A 40 -18.12 -7.02 18.16
N PHE A 41 -18.75 -6.73 17.02
CA PHE A 41 -18.51 -5.51 16.23
C PHE A 41 -18.82 -4.26 17.07
N GLN A 42 -17.87 -3.88 17.92
CA GLN A 42 -17.84 -2.60 18.57
C GLN A 42 -17.55 -1.61 17.46
N ARG A 43 -18.61 -0.98 16.94
CA ARG A 43 -18.49 0.31 16.26
C ARG A 43 -17.47 1.10 17.08
N ALA A 44 -16.35 1.46 16.47
CA ALA A 44 -15.25 2.18 17.13
C ALA A 44 -15.68 3.51 17.77
N VAL A 45 -16.96 3.87 17.68
CA VAL A 45 -17.64 4.83 18.54
C VAL A 45 -18.99 4.23 18.95
N ALA A 46 -19.11 3.82 20.23
CA ALA A 46 -20.41 3.63 20.86
C ALA A 46 -20.91 5.01 21.31
N LEU A 47 -21.75 5.65 20.50
CA LEU A 47 -22.52 6.82 20.95
C LEU A 47 -23.65 6.29 21.82
N ASN A 48 -23.44 6.25 23.14
CA ASN A 48 -24.51 6.01 24.09
C ASN A 48 -25.23 7.33 24.35
N ASP A 49 -26.36 7.54 23.67
CA ASP A 49 -27.22 8.70 23.88
C ASP A 49 -27.99 8.52 25.19
N ASN A 50 -27.37 8.96 26.28
CA ASN A 50 -28.04 9.27 27.54
C ASN A 50 -27.77 10.74 27.87
N GLY A 51 -28.44 11.62 27.13
CA GLY A 51 -29.10 12.78 27.72
C GLY A 51 -28.29 13.98 28.18
N GLU A 52 -26.96 13.93 28.38
CA GLU A 52 -26.26 15.17 28.78
C GLU A 52 -24.76 15.30 28.50
N GLN A 53 -23.98 14.25 28.25
CA GLN A 53 -22.55 14.41 27.95
C GLN A 53 -22.02 13.31 27.00
N ILE A 54 -21.54 13.72 25.83
CA ILE A 54 -20.94 12.84 24.83
C ILE A 54 -19.49 12.57 25.25
N THR A 55 -19.26 11.47 25.97
CA THR A 55 -17.91 11.03 26.37
C THR A 55 -17.44 9.94 25.41
N ALA A 56 -16.67 10.32 24.39
CA ALA A 56 -16.05 9.37 23.46
C ALA A 56 -14.77 8.79 24.08
N THR A 57 -14.88 7.66 24.77
CA THR A 57 -13.70 6.90 25.25
C THR A 57 -13.06 6.15 24.10
N PHE A 58 -12.05 6.74 23.46
CA PHE A 58 -11.10 5.98 22.65
C PHE A 58 -10.02 5.40 23.57
N LEU A 59 -10.08 4.07 23.75
CA LEU A 59 -8.97 3.25 24.24
C LEU A 59 -8.41 3.56 25.65
N GLY A 60 -9.24 3.99 26.60
CA GLY A 60 -8.98 3.81 28.04
C GLY A 60 -7.66 4.35 28.60
N ASN A 61 -6.95 5.25 27.91
CA ASN A 61 -5.74 5.87 28.42
C ASN A 61 -5.65 7.31 27.91
N ASP A 62 -5.67 8.28 28.82
CA ASP A 62 -5.36 9.68 28.56
C ASP A 62 -3.91 9.77 28.06
N LEU A 63 -3.71 9.80 26.75
CA LEU A 63 -2.40 9.98 26.15
C LEU A 63 -2.43 11.21 25.23
N SER A 64 -1.76 12.25 25.74
CA SER A 64 -1.50 13.53 25.09
C SER A 64 -1.16 13.38 23.60
N SER A 65 -1.90 14.10 22.76
CA SER A 65 -1.89 14.06 21.29
C SER A 65 -0.56 14.38 20.60
N HIS A 66 0.53 14.63 21.34
CA HIS A 66 1.81 15.04 20.78
C HIS A 66 2.68 13.86 20.32
N ASP A 67 2.46 12.65 20.86
CA ASP A 67 3.34 11.48 20.62
C ASP A 67 2.94 10.60 19.42
N LEU A 68 1.73 10.78 18.86
CA LEU A 68 1.26 9.96 17.75
C LEU A 68 1.85 10.39 16.41
N ASP A 69 2.06 11.68 16.19
CA ASP A 69 2.64 12.21 14.96
C ASP A 69 4.13 11.87 14.84
N GLU A 70 4.88 11.94 15.94
CA GLU A 70 6.30 11.56 15.94
C GLU A 70 6.51 10.06 15.69
N LYS A 71 5.65 9.20 16.27
CA LYS A 71 5.72 7.74 16.06
C LYS A 71 5.31 7.35 14.64
N LYS A 72 4.29 8.00 14.07
CA LYS A 72 3.92 7.79 12.66
C LYS A 72 5.04 8.19 11.72
N LYS A 73 5.67 9.34 11.96
CA LYS A 73 6.78 9.84 11.15
C LYS A 73 7.99 8.89 11.18
N LYS A 74 8.33 8.35 12.36
CA LYS A 74 9.40 7.35 12.48
C LYS A 74 9.07 6.02 11.78
N LEU A 75 7.81 5.57 11.84
CA LEU A 75 7.37 4.35 11.15
C LEU A 75 7.38 4.50 9.62
N GLU A 76 6.98 5.66 9.10
CA GLU A 76 7.06 5.98 7.68
C GLU A 76 8.51 6.06 7.19
N GLU A 77 9.39 6.77 7.93
CA GLU A 77 10.81 6.87 7.60
C GLU A 77 11.50 5.49 7.58
N MET A 78 11.21 4.61 8.54
CA MET A 78 11.87 3.30 8.63
C MET A 78 11.45 2.32 7.53
N ASN A 79 10.18 2.36 7.10
CA ASN A 79 9.62 1.36 6.21
C ASN A 79 9.73 1.77 4.73
N ALA A 80 9.51 3.06 4.43
CA ALA A 80 9.63 3.57 3.07
C ALA A 80 11.09 3.70 2.62
N TYR A 81 12.00 4.14 3.51
CA TYR A 81 13.37 4.46 3.09
C TYR A 81 14.23 3.23 2.80
N ASN A 82 13.99 2.06 3.41
CA ASN A 82 14.86 0.91 3.18
C ASN A 82 14.35 0.01 2.04
N VAL A 83 13.05 -0.28 1.99
CA VAL A 83 12.49 -1.22 1.00
C VAL A 83 12.36 -0.57 -0.37
N PHE A 84 11.76 0.62 -0.46
CA PHE A 84 11.62 1.30 -1.76
C PHE A 84 12.96 1.81 -2.29
N SER A 85 13.87 2.27 -1.42
CA SER A 85 15.19 2.72 -1.87
C SER A 85 16.06 1.56 -2.35
N SER A 86 16.09 0.43 -1.64
CA SER A 86 16.87 -0.74 -2.08
C SER A 86 16.34 -1.33 -3.39
N LEU A 87 15.01 -1.44 -3.53
CA LEU A 87 14.38 -1.86 -4.79
C LEU A 87 14.65 -0.86 -5.93
N GLY A 88 14.47 0.44 -5.66
CA GLY A 88 14.71 1.51 -6.63
C GLY A 88 16.18 1.58 -7.06
N LYS A 89 17.11 1.35 -6.14
CA LYS A 89 18.55 1.30 -6.41
C LYS A 89 18.90 0.14 -7.34
N ASN A 90 18.41 -1.07 -7.05
CA ASN A 90 18.65 -2.24 -7.88
C ASN A 90 18.07 -2.07 -9.30
N ILE A 91 16.87 -1.48 -9.41
CA ILE A 91 16.25 -1.18 -10.72
C ILE A 91 17.07 -0.14 -11.47
N SER A 92 17.49 0.92 -10.80
CA SER A 92 18.26 2.01 -11.41
C SER A 92 19.63 1.53 -11.91
N GLU A 93 20.33 0.72 -11.10
CA GLU A 93 21.61 0.11 -11.49
C GLU A 93 21.45 -0.81 -12.71
N GLY A 94 20.38 -1.60 -12.76
CA GLY A 94 20.05 -2.44 -13.92
C GLY A 94 19.83 -1.61 -15.19
N VAL A 95 19.05 -0.53 -15.10
CA VAL A 95 18.77 0.38 -16.23
C VAL A 95 20.04 1.11 -16.70
N SER A 96 20.86 1.62 -15.77
CA SER A 96 22.12 2.28 -16.10
C SER A 96 23.12 1.32 -16.75
N SER A 97 23.22 0.08 -16.27
CA SER A 97 24.11 -0.94 -16.84
C SER A 97 23.70 -1.33 -18.27
N LEU A 98 22.41 -1.56 -18.49
CA LEU A 98 21.83 -1.81 -19.82
C LEU A 98 22.09 -0.64 -20.77
N SER A 99 21.84 0.60 -20.31
CA SER A 99 22.06 1.79 -21.11
C SER A 99 23.53 1.96 -21.49
N GLY A 100 24.46 1.73 -20.56
CA GLY A 100 25.89 1.77 -20.82
C GLY A 100 26.35 0.72 -21.84
N HIS A 101 25.80 -0.50 -21.78
CA HIS A 101 26.08 -1.55 -22.76
C HIS A 101 25.55 -1.21 -24.16
N LEU A 102 24.32 -0.65 -24.23
CA LEU A 102 23.73 -0.23 -25.49
C LEU A 102 24.51 0.91 -26.14
N ILE A 103 24.97 1.89 -25.35
CA ILE A 103 25.81 2.99 -25.86
C ILE A 103 27.14 2.45 -26.39
N LYS A 104 27.79 1.52 -25.67
CA LYS A 104 29.03 0.89 -26.13
C LYS A 104 28.86 0.12 -27.44
N LEU A 105 27.79 -0.67 -27.58
CA LEU A 105 27.49 -1.43 -28.81
C LEU A 105 27.17 -0.57 -30.04
N ILE A 106 26.81 0.70 -29.86
CA ILE A 106 26.52 1.63 -30.96
C ILE A 106 27.75 2.49 -31.31
N THR A 107 28.68 2.65 -30.36
CA THR A 107 29.86 3.54 -30.51
C THR A 107 31.10 2.77 -30.96
N GLU A 108 31.20 1.47 -30.66
CA GLU A 108 32.26 0.53 -31.07
C GLU A 108 31.82 -0.30 -32.27
#